data_AF-Q2U7T6-F1
#
_entry.id   AF-Q2U7T6-F1
#
_cell.length_a   1.000
_cell.length_b   1.000
_cell.length_c   1.000
_cell.angle_alpha   90.00
_cell.angle_beta   90.00
_cell.angle_gamma   90.00
#
_symmetry.space_group_name_H-M   'P 1'
#
loop_
_entity.id
_entity.type
_entity.pdbx_description
1 polymer ?
#
loop_
_entity_poly.entity_id
_entity_poly.type
_entity_poly.pdbx_seq_one_letter_code
_entity_poly.pdbx_strand_id
1 'polypeptide(L)'
;MRGLRSLASLTILGLVNAQDNIVFGPAFSLGPTKSWIREATTTLVLPEAPSPQEDRLALWPGMGTSGGDLIQALAVSFSDPASNCGASSGQWCTWASTLQGKGCE
;
A
#
# COMPACT_ATOMS: atom_id res chain seq x y z
N MET A 1 -60.02 -3.55 13.14
CA MET A 1 -58.88 -3.51 14.09
C MET A 1 -57.70 -4.18 13.38
N ARG A 2 -56.87 -3.42 12.66
CA ARG A 2 -55.55 -2.89 13.06
C ARG A 2 -54.51 -3.99 13.37
N GLY A 3 -53.42 -3.95 12.59
CA GLY A 3 -52.10 -4.51 12.92
C GLY A 3 -51.80 -5.82 12.19
N LEU A 4 -50.66 -6.04 11.55
CA LEU A 4 -49.36 -5.37 11.61
C LEU A 4 -48.68 -5.65 10.26
N ARG A 5 -48.20 -4.60 9.57
CA ARG A 5 -47.31 -4.75 8.41
C ARG A 5 -45.92 -5.09 8.95
N SER A 6 -45.50 -6.34 8.87
CA SER A 6 -44.10 -6.72 9.18
C SER A 6 -43.20 -6.23 8.04
N LEU A 7 -42.52 -5.11 8.26
CA LEU A 7 -41.38 -4.66 7.47
C LEU A 7 -40.17 -5.49 7.91
N ALA A 8 -39.77 -6.46 7.10
CA ALA A 8 -38.50 -7.15 7.28
C ALA A 8 -37.38 -6.24 6.75
N SER A 9 -36.70 -5.53 7.65
CA SER A 9 -35.48 -4.79 7.34
C SER A 9 -34.33 -5.76 7.16
N LEU A 10 -33.92 -6.01 5.91
CA LEU A 10 -32.68 -6.71 5.58
C LEU A 10 -31.50 -5.74 5.78
N THR A 11 -30.84 -5.82 6.93
CA THR A 11 -29.54 -5.17 7.12
C THR A 11 -28.47 -5.97 6.39
N ILE A 12 -28.05 -5.49 5.23
CA ILE A 12 -26.87 -6.00 4.51
C ILE A 12 -25.65 -5.49 5.28
N LEU A 13 -25.10 -6.33 6.17
CA LEU A 13 -23.76 -6.15 6.70
C LEU A 13 -22.78 -6.40 5.55
N GLY A 14 -22.34 -5.33 4.89
CA GLY A 14 -21.25 -5.41 3.91
C GLY A 14 -20.00 -5.89 4.63
N LEU A 15 -19.57 -7.11 4.33
CA LEU A 15 -18.25 -7.61 4.69
C LEU A 15 -17.23 -6.83 3.84
N VAL A 16 -16.74 -5.73 4.39
CA VAL A 16 -15.53 -5.08 3.88
C VAL A 16 -14.40 -6.10 4.11
N ASN A 17 -14.00 -6.79 3.05
CA ASN A 17 -12.78 -7.61 3.10
C ASN A 17 -11.62 -6.63 3.22
N ALA A 18 -11.07 -6.50 4.43
CA ALA A 18 -9.76 -5.92 4.57
C ALA A 18 -8.78 -6.78 3.77
N GLN A 19 -7.93 -6.14 2.98
CA GLN A 19 -6.95 -6.84 2.16
C GLN A 19 -5.85 -7.36 3.10
N ASP A 20 -6.02 -8.58 3.61
CA ASP A 20 -5.11 -9.18 4.60
C ASP A 20 -3.74 -9.58 4.02
N ASN A 21 -3.58 -9.53 2.70
CA ASN A 21 -2.34 -9.86 2.00
C ASN A 21 -1.72 -8.59 1.40
N ILE A 22 -0.89 -7.90 2.17
CA ILE A 22 0.01 -6.87 1.64
C ILE A 22 1.21 -7.60 1.04
N VAL A 23 1.16 -7.83 -0.27
CA VAL A 23 2.26 -8.42 -1.04
C VAL A 23 2.96 -7.30 -1.80
N PHE A 24 4.27 -7.18 -1.61
CA PHE A 24 5.07 -6.27 -2.43
C PHE A 24 5.30 -6.92 -3.80
N GLY A 25 5.25 -6.09 -4.85
CA GLY A 25 5.59 -6.53 -6.19
C GLY A 25 7.04 -6.98 -6.32
N PRO A 26 7.49 -7.31 -7.54
CA PRO A 26 8.86 -7.75 -7.81
C PRO A 26 9.90 -6.82 -7.19
N ALA A 27 10.90 -7.40 -6.52
CA ALA A 27 11.96 -6.66 -5.84
C ALA A 27 13.34 -7.07 -6.34
N PHE A 28 14.25 -6.11 -6.38
CA PHE A 28 15.68 -6.36 -6.51
C PHE A 28 16.33 -6.16 -5.14
N SER A 29 17.02 -7.19 -4.64
CA SER A 29 17.69 -7.16 -3.34
C SER A 29 19.19 -7.37 -3.51
N LEU A 30 19.97 -6.59 -2.77
CA LEU A 30 21.43 -6.78 -2.64
C LEU A 30 21.80 -7.95 -1.72
N GLY A 31 20.80 -8.61 -1.14
CA GLY A 31 20.98 -9.72 -0.23
C GLY A 31 21.31 -9.29 1.21
N PRO A 32 21.43 -10.26 2.12
CA PRO A 32 21.74 -10.00 3.51
C PRO A 32 23.19 -9.52 3.70
N THR A 33 23.41 -8.65 4.69
CA THR A 33 24.75 -8.22 5.14
C THR A 33 25.01 -8.65 6.58
N LYS A 34 26.29 -8.78 6.95
CA LYS A 34 26.71 -9.02 8.34
C LYS A 34 26.79 -7.74 9.18
N SER A 35 26.80 -6.58 8.53
CA SER A 35 26.90 -5.28 9.19
C SER A 35 25.55 -4.83 9.72
N TRP A 36 25.53 -4.20 10.89
CA TRP A 36 24.34 -3.53 11.40
C TRP A 36 24.17 -2.17 10.70
N ILE A 37 23.15 -2.05 9.85
CA ILE A 37 22.85 -0.82 9.14
C ILE A 37 22.06 0.11 10.06
N ARG A 38 22.59 1.31 10.36
CA ARG A 38 21.85 2.35 11.09
C ARG A 38 21.13 3.34 10.18
N GLU A 39 21.69 3.57 9.00
CA GLU A 39 21.16 4.48 8.00
C GLU A 39 21.55 3.99 6.61
N ALA A 40 20.66 4.15 5.64
CA ALA A 40 20.96 4.01 4.23
C ALA A 40 20.21 5.12 3.48
N THR A 41 20.95 5.86 2.66
CA THR A 41 20.40 6.95 1.84
C THR A 41 20.40 6.52 0.39
N THR A 42 19.25 6.64 -0.26
CA THR A 42 19.10 6.35 -1.68
C THR A 42 18.19 7.39 -2.32
N THR A 43 18.41 7.62 -3.61
CA THR A 43 17.62 8.57 -4.40
C THR A 43 16.84 7.79 -5.45
N LEU A 44 15.52 7.73 -5.30
CA LEU A 44 14.62 7.26 -6.35
C LEU A 44 14.14 8.48 -7.15
N VAL A 45 14.56 8.58 -8.41
CA VAL A 45 14.05 9.58 -9.35
C VAL A 45 12.76 9.03 -9.96
N LEU A 46 11.63 9.66 -9.66
CA LEU A 46 10.32 9.24 -10.15
C LEU A 46 10.09 9.76 -11.56
N PRO A 47 9.65 8.92 -12.51
CA PRO A 47 9.13 9.40 -13.79
C PRO A 47 7.77 10.09 -13.57
N GLU A 48 7.21 10.64 -14.65
CA GLU A 48 5.80 11.01 -14.65
C GLU A 48 4.94 9.79 -14.28
N ALA A 49 3.91 9.98 -13.44
CA ALA A 49 3.03 8.86 -13.09
C ALA A 49 2.33 8.34 -14.36
N PRO A 50 2.13 7.02 -14.50
CA PRO A 50 1.49 6.45 -15.68
C PRO A 50 0.13 7.09 -15.97
N SER A 51 -0.21 7.27 -17.24
CA SER A 51 -1.52 7.73 -17.68
C SER A 51 -2.03 6.81 -18.78
N PRO A 52 -3.18 6.12 -18.61
CA PRO A 52 -4.07 6.19 -17.44
C PRO A 52 -3.46 5.55 -16.17
N GLN A 53 -3.92 6.01 -15.01
CA GLN A 53 -3.52 5.47 -13.72
C GLN A 53 -4.39 4.26 -13.39
N GLU A 54 -3.79 3.07 -13.37
CA GLU A 54 -4.45 1.84 -12.95
C GLU A 54 -4.51 1.74 -11.41
N ASP A 55 -5.28 0.78 -10.88
CA ASP A 55 -5.62 0.60 -9.46
C ASP A 55 -4.55 1.09 -8.46
N ARG A 56 -3.38 0.42 -8.43
CA ARG A 56 -2.25 0.82 -7.59
C ARG A 56 -0.92 0.39 -8.19
N LEU A 57 -0.04 1.35 -8.47
CA LEU A 57 1.37 1.11 -8.79
C LEU A 57 2.24 1.70 -7.69
N ALA A 58 3.06 0.87 -7.04
CA ALA A 58 3.98 1.30 -5.99
C ALA A 58 5.44 1.10 -6.39
N LEU A 59 6.24 2.15 -6.23
CA LEU A 59 7.70 2.11 -6.29
C LEU A 59 8.25 2.36 -4.89
N TRP A 60 9.24 1.58 -4.48
CA TRP A 60 9.77 1.67 -3.12
C TRP A 60 11.26 1.34 -3.07
N PRO A 61 12.10 2.27 -2.58
CA PRO A 61 13.34 1.91 -1.94
C PRO A 61 13.07 1.47 -0.50
N GLY A 62 13.75 0.41 -0.06
CA GLY A 62 13.59 -0.09 1.30
C GLY A 62 14.74 -0.93 1.78
N MET A 63 14.66 -1.30 3.06
CA MET A 63 15.64 -2.13 3.77
C MET A 63 14.90 -3.20 4.56
N GLY A 64 15.20 -4.46 4.23
CA GLY A 64 14.73 -5.59 5.02
C GLY A 64 15.44 -5.65 6.38
N THR A 65 14.72 -6.08 7.41
CA THR A 65 15.26 -6.30 8.75
C THR A 65 15.55 -7.78 8.98
N SER A 66 16.34 -8.10 10.00
CA SER A 66 16.58 -9.49 10.42
C SER A 66 15.31 -10.23 10.88
N GLY A 67 14.25 -9.49 11.23
CA GLY A 67 12.95 -10.05 11.63
C GLY A 67 12.05 -10.43 10.45
N GLY A 68 12.45 -10.12 9.21
CA GLY A 68 11.60 -10.25 8.03
C GLY A 68 10.69 -9.04 7.81
N ASP A 69 10.88 -7.96 8.57
CA ASP A 69 10.18 -6.70 8.39
C ASP A 69 10.81 -5.87 7.26
N LEU A 70 10.13 -4.81 6.83
CA LEU A 70 10.62 -3.90 5.80
C LEU A 70 10.41 -2.45 6.23
N ILE A 71 11.48 -1.66 6.22
CA ILE A 71 11.43 -0.20 6.38
C ILE A 71 11.59 0.44 5.00
N GLN A 72 10.69 1.32 4.60
CA GLN A 72 10.66 1.82 3.22
C GLN A 72 10.06 3.23 3.09
N ALA A 73 10.39 3.87 1.97
CA ALA A 73 9.62 4.97 1.42
C ALA A 73 8.80 4.44 0.25
N LEU A 74 7.53 4.82 0.17
CA LEU A 74 6.63 4.45 -0.91
C LEU A 74 6.32 5.66 -1.77
N ALA A 75 6.34 5.47 -3.09
CA ALA A 75 5.73 6.36 -4.07
C ALA A 75 4.66 5.57 -4.81
N VAL A 76 3.40 6.00 -4.68
CA VAL A 76 2.26 5.27 -5.21
C VAL A 76 1.47 6.13 -6.19
N SER A 77 1.17 5.57 -7.35
CA SER A 77 0.18 6.09 -8.29
C SER A 77 -1.15 5.37 -8.05
N PHE A 78 -2.21 6.15 -7.92
CA PHE A 78 -3.58 5.67 -7.72
C PHE A 78 -4.45 6.06 -8.91
N SER A 79 -5.48 5.26 -9.18
CA SER A 79 -6.57 5.62 -10.10
C SER A 79 -7.35 6.86 -9.64
N ASP A 80 -7.49 7.06 -8.33
CA ASP A 80 -8.06 8.26 -7.71
C ASP A 80 -7.06 8.89 -6.69
N PRO A 81 -6.11 9.70 -7.16
CA PRO A 81 -5.08 10.29 -6.30
C PRO A 81 -5.65 11.33 -5.33
N ALA A 82 -6.79 11.95 -5.65
CA ALA A 82 -7.39 12.99 -4.84
C ALA A 82 -7.95 12.43 -3.52
N SER A 83 -8.62 11.28 -3.58
CA SER A 83 -9.16 10.62 -2.37
C SER A 83 -8.10 9.97 -1.50
N ASN A 84 -6.96 9.53 -2.08
CA ASN A 84 -5.92 8.82 -1.36
C ASN A 84 -4.90 9.75 -0.67
N CYS A 85 -4.50 10.84 -1.34
CA CYS A 85 -3.48 11.74 -0.79
C CYS A 85 -3.67 13.22 -1.16
N GLY A 86 -4.79 13.60 -1.77
CA GLY A 86 -5.04 14.97 -2.21
C GLY A 86 -4.23 15.39 -3.44
N ALA A 87 -3.65 14.44 -4.17
CA ALA A 87 -2.89 14.71 -5.38
C ALA A 87 -3.78 14.74 -6.64
N SER A 88 -3.25 15.33 -7.70
CA SER A 88 -3.87 15.36 -9.03
C SER A 88 -3.41 14.20 -9.90
N SER A 89 -4.12 13.94 -11.00
CA SER A 89 -3.68 12.96 -12.00
C SER A 89 -2.28 13.31 -12.52
N GLY A 90 -1.42 12.30 -12.70
CA GLY A 90 -0.01 12.46 -13.05
C GLY A 90 0.93 12.70 -11.87
N GLN A 91 0.42 12.89 -10.65
CA GLN A 91 1.24 13.07 -9.44
C GLN A 91 1.37 11.77 -8.64
N TRP A 92 2.51 11.64 -7.95
CA TRP A 92 2.79 10.55 -7.02
C TRP A 92 2.37 10.92 -5.61
N CYS A 93 1.76 9.98 -4.89
CA CYS A 93 1.55 10.05 -3.46
C CYS A 93 2.75 9.41 -2.74
N THR A 94 3.40 10.11 -1.80
CA THR A 94 4.61 9.60 -1.14
C THR A 94 4.50 9.57 0.39
N TRP A 95 5.02 8.52 1.02
CA TRP A 95 5.06 8.38 2.49
C TRP A 95 6.11 7.38 2.97
N ALA A 96 6.46 7.45 4.25
CA ALA A 96 7.26 6.43 4.93
C ALA A 96 6.36 5.31 5.46
N SER A 97 6.81 4.06 5.35
CA SER A 97 6.05 2.89 5.79
C SER A 97 6.94 1.81 6.39
N THR A 98 6.36 1.02 7.28
CA THR A 98 6.95 -0.19 7.83
C THR A 98 6.01 -1.37 7.60
N LEU A 99 6.51 -2.45 7.00
CA LEU A 99 5.81 -3.75 7.04
C LEU A 99 6.27 -4.48 8.30
N GLN A 100 5.33 -4.88 9.15
CA GLN A 100 5.58 -5.68 10.35
C GLN A 100 5.11 -7.11 10.09
N GLY A 101 6.01 -8.09 10.18
CA GLY A 101 5.75 -9.51 9.88
C GLY A 101 6.22 -9.94 8.49
N LYS A 102 6.22 -11.26 8.25
CA LYS A 102 6.48 -11.82 6.93
C LYS A 102 5.29 -11.50 6.02
N GLY A 103 5.47 -10.63 5.04
CA GLY A 103 4.58 -10.63 3.88
C GLY A 103 4.59 -12.03 3.25
N CYS A 104 3.46 -12.48 2.72
CA CYS A 104 3.42 -13.73 1.97
C CYS A 104 4.34 -13.57 0.74
N GLU A 105 5.50 -14.24 0.76
CA GLU A 105 6.41 -14.38 -0.40
C GLU A 105 5.78 -15.24 -1.50
#